data_AF-A0A147ELW7-F1
#
_entry.id   AF-A0A147ELW7-F1
#
_cell.length_a   1.000
_cell.length_b   1.000
_cell.length_c   1.000
_cell.angle_alpha   90.00
_cell.angle_beta   90.00
_cell.angle_gamma   90.00
#
_symmetry.space_group_name_H-M   'P 1'
#
loop_
_entity.id
_entity.type
_entity.pdbx_description
1 polymer ?
#
loop_
_entity_poly.entity_id
_entity_poly.type
_entity_poly.pdbx_seq_one_letter_code
_entity_poly.pdbx_strand_id
1 'polypeptide(L)'
;MSEPAQQFSPAFRGYNREEVDERVSALTGHIATLQSHLESLQQAHQQAAQVGNEQRQLIADLQEQVAELGASGYSGLGLRVEKSLQVAEDHAQRLMAQADLDAEKLRRSSEEESRRVLTQAQQRADALLTSASEQAEIILTGARNDVATQSAEANAERDRLLDEARREAELTRSSAEREALAERETAHRDAQAAIAAAEAEAERLTAESRAAANELRAQTERQAEAFERQRAENEREAELERARLVQEGERARAEFEARRQREEAELEERYTEQQRTLEAHIDAQRRALTTEVETLRGRIAQERAEHDTALQQERDAHDRRLRAELQTHTDRIAQERAEHEAGIARDREALDQELTTRAAQAEREREREDALAAEDRAAAAARLDAQLAAQREDHDQLLAGETAAQRASLSQERDAHDAAIAAELAEHRDTIARERAEHDTSIATERAEHDARLQQERATHDDALEEERTAQETRLADERQRQEVRLSDELAAHVSRLAQERDAHETSISTERAEHEAAIAAERSAHEARIADELEAHRTAISGEREAH
;
A
#
# COMPACT_ATOMS: atom_id res chain seq x y z
N MET A 1 51.56 -25.25 58.17
CA MET A 1 50.51 -26.07 58.81
C MET A 1 50.07 -27.11 57.79
N SER A 2 50.66 -28.31 57.82
CA SER A 2 50.25 -29.40 56.92
C SER A 2 48.97 -30.02 57.46
N GLU A 3 47.84 -29.77 56.79
CA GLU A 3 46.59 -30.47 57.08
C GLU A 3 46.79 -32.00 56.93
N PRO A 4 46.26 -32.82 57.85
CA PRO A 4 46.39 -34.27 57.75
C PRO A 4 45.62 -34.78 56.52
N ALA A 5 46.24 -35.69 55.76
CA ALA A 5 45.64 -36.30 54.58
C ALA A 5 44.36 -37.08 54.95
N GLN A 6 43.20 -36.52 54.61
CA GLN A 6 41.91 -37.23 54.70
C GLN A 6 41.92 -38.45 53.79
N GLN A 7 41.58 -39.62 54.33
CA GLN A 7 41.50 -40.88 53.61
C GLN A 7 40.14 -40.97 52.88
N PHE A 8 40.16 -41.34 51.60
CA PHE A 8 38.95 -41.51 50.77
C PHE A 8 38.06 -42.67 51.26
N SER A 9 36.74 -42.52 51.12
CA SER A 9 35.79 -43.56 51.54
C SER A 9 35.84 -44.79 50.61
N PRO A 10 35.88 -46.04 51.12
CA PRO A 10 35.90 -47.24 50.29
C PRO A 10 34.50 -47.60 49.75
N ALA A 11 34.40 -47.79 48.44
CA ALA A 11 33.25 -48.32 47.72
C ALA A 11 33.49 -49.77 47.29
N PHE A 12 32.43 -50.48 46.87
CA PHE A 12 32.40 -51.94 46.65
C PHE A 12 33.49 -52.52 45.71
N ARG A 13 34.23 -51.67 44.99
CA ARG A 13 35.42 -52.01 44.20
C ARG A 13 36.46 -50.87 44.14
N GLY A 14 36.81 -50.24 45.27
CA GLY A 14 37.87 -49.22 45.32
C GLY A 14 37.51 -48.02 46.18
N TYR A 15 38.00 -46.82 45.82
CA TYR A 15 37.62 -45.57 46.48
C TYR A 15 36.42 -44.92 45.76
N ASN A 16 35.65 -44.09 46.47
CA ASN A 16 34.55 -43.34 45.89
C ASN A 16 35.08 -42.43 44.77
N ARG A 17 34.69 -42.72 43.51
CA ARG A 17 35.18 -42.02 42.32
C ARG A 17 34.86 -40.53 42.36
N GLU A 18 33.71 -40.15 42.89
CA GLU A 18 33.28 -38.75 42.97
C GLU A 18 34.13 -37.96 43.96
N GLU A 19 34.41 -38.52 45.15
CA GLU A 19 35.31 -37.90 46.15
C GLU A 19 36.76 -37.78 45.63
N VAL A 20 37.22 -38.77 44.87
CA VAL A 20 38.56 -38.76 44.27
C VAL A 20 38.64 -37.73 43.14
N ASP A 21 37.66 -37.69 42.23
CA ASP A 21 37.62 -36.73 41.12
C ASP A 21 37.51 -35.28 41.64
N GLU A 22 36.73 -35.05 42.69
CA GLU A 22 36.62 -33.73 43.34
C GLU A 22 37.95 -33.31 43.99
N ARG A 23 38.64 -34.23 44.68
CA ARG A 23 39.94 -33.93 45.30
C ARG A 23 41.04 -33.73 44.27
N VAL A 24 41.04 -34.52 43.18
CA VAL A 24 41.97 -34.37 42.06
C VAL A 24 41.72 -33.04 41.35
N SER A 25 40.46 -32.64 41.16
CA SER A 25 40.11 -31.33 40.62
C SER A 25 40.59 -30.19 41.53
N ALA A 26 40.37 -30.29 42.84
CA ALA A 26 40.86 -29.31 43.81
C ALA A 26 42.40 -29.22 43.85
N LEU A 27 43.10 -30.36 43.81
CA LEU A 27 44.57 -30.40 43.74
C LEU A 27 45.08 -29.84 42.41
N THR A 28 44.39 -30.11 41.30
CA THR A 28 44.74 -29.54 39.99
C THR A 28 44.54 -28.03 39.99
N GLY A 29 43.46 -27.53 40.62
CA GLY A 29 43.24 -26.11 40.85
C GLY A 29 44.32 -25.47 41.72
N HIS A 30 44.74 -26.13 42.80
CA HIS A 30 45.85 -25.68 43.64
C HIS A 30 47.21 -25.69 42.92
N ILE A 31 47.45 -26.66 42.04
CA ILE A 31 48.67 -26.71 41.23
C ILE A 31 48.66 -25.55 40.22
N ALA A 32 47.51 -25.27 39.58
CA ALA A 32 47.38 -24.16 38.65
C ALA A 32 47.59 -22.80 39.33
N THR A 33 47.08 -22.61 40.56
CA THR A 33 47.33 -21.38 41.34
C THR A 33 48.76 -21.26 41.83
N LEU A 34 49.42 -22.37 42.20
CA LEU A 34 50.85 -22.35 42.52
C LEU A 34 51.71 -22.06 41.29
N GLN A 35 51.33 -22.57 40.12
CA GLN A 35 52.02 -22.30 38.87
C GLN A 35 51.90 -20.82 38.48
N SER A 36 50.70 -20.22 38.56
CA SER A 36 50.53 -18.80 38.29
C SER A 36 51.26 -17.91 39.32
N HIS A 37 51.34 -18.34 40.57
CA HIS A 37 52.12 -17.65 41.60
C HIS A 37 53.63 -17.77 41.38
N LEU A 38 54.12 -18.91 40.88
CA LEU A 38 55.52 -19.07 40.49
C LEU A 38 55.87 -18.23 39.26
N GLU A 39 55.00 -18.17 38.26
CA GLU A 39 55.18 -17.32 37.09
C GLU A 39 55.21 -15.84 37.47
N SER A 40 54.31 -15.39 38.35
CA SER A 40 54.31 -14.00 38.82
C SER A 40 55.55 -13.66 39.65
N LEU A 41 56.02 -14.58 40.51
CA LEU A 41 57.28 -14.42 41.24
C LEU A 41 58.50 -14.39 40.32
N GLN A 42 58.54 -15.24 39.29
CA GLN A 42 59.61 -15.22 38.29
C GLN A 42 59.61 -13.90 37.51
N GLN A 43 58.44 -13.39 37.14
CA GLN A 43 58.30 -12.11 36.46
C GLN A 43 58.75 -10.95 37.37
N ALA A 44 58.35 -10.95 38.65
CA ALA A 44 58.78 -9.97 39.62
C ALA A 44 60.30 -10.02 39.87
N HIS A 45 60.89 -11.21 39.91
CA HIS A 45 62.35 -11.36 40.06
C HIS A 45 63.11 -10.88 38.82
N GLN A 46 62.60 -11.16 37.62
CA GLN A 46 63.18 -10.64 36.37
C GLN A 46 63.13 -9.11 36.32
N GLN A 47 61.99 -8.51 36.72
CA GLN A 47 61.85 -7.06 36.84
C GLN A 47 62.82 -6.48 37.87
N ALA A 48 62.94 -7.09 39.06
CA ALA A 48 63.88 -6.64 40.09
C ALA A 48 65.35 -6.76 39.63
N ALA A 49 65.70 -7.80 38.88
CA ALA A 49 67.03 -7.97 38.32
C ALA A 49 67.33 -6.93 37.21
N GLN A 50 66.33 -6.61 36.38
CA GLN A 50 66.43 -5.54 35.37
C GLN A 50 66.65 -4.19 36.05
N VAL A 51 65.81 -3.81 37.02
CA VAL A 51 65.96 -2.58 37.79
C VAL A 51 67.32 -2.53 38.51
N GLY A 52 67.77 -3.64 39.09
CA GLY A 52 69.10 -3.72 39.71
C GLY A 52 70.26 -3.57 38.73
N ASN A 53 70.11 -4.01 37.48
CA ASN A 53 71.10 -3.79 36.42
C ASN A 53 71.10 -2.34 35.95
N GLU A 54 69.93 -1.74 35.75
CA GLU A 54 69.77 -0.33 35.39
C GLU A 54 70.38 0.57 36.47
N GLN A 55 70.14 0.27 37.75
CA GLN A 55 70.75 0.99 38.87
C GLN A 55 72.28 0.87 38.87
N ARG A 56 72.83 -0.32 38.58
CA ARG A 56 74.29 -0.50 38.47
C ARG A 56 74.90 0.29 37.32
N GLN A 57 74.23 0.34 36.17
CA GLN A 57 74.65 1.15 35.03
C GLN A 57 74.59 2.64 35.38
N LEU A 58 73.51 3.10 35.99
CA LEU A 58 73.37 4.49 36.43
C LEU A 58 74.47 4.88 37.44
N ILE A 59 74.81 4.00 38.38
CA ILE A 59 75.91 4.24 39.33
C ILE A 59 77.26 4.32 38.61
N ALA A 60 77.51 3.47 37.61
CA ALA A 60 78.73 3.54 36.81
C ALA A 60 78.81 4.85 36.00
N ASP A 61 77.72 5.26 35.36
CA ASP A 61 77.62 6.51 34.60
C ASP A 61 77.79 7.73 35.51
N LEU A 62 77.21 7.72 36.72
CA LEU A 62 77.38 8.79 37.70
C LEU A 62 78.81 8.84 38.26
N GLN A 63 79.47 7.70 38.45
CA GLN A 63 80.89 7.64 38.85
C GLN A 63 81.80 8.21 37.75
N GLU A 64 81.51 7.94 36.47
CA GLU A 64 82.21 8.54 35.33
C GLU A 64 81.97 10.06 35.28
N GLN A 65 80.72 10.52 35.44
CA GLN A 65 80.40 11.94 35.50
C GLN A 65 81.07 12.68 36.66
N VAL A 66 81.22 12.05 37.83
CA VAL A 66 81.94 12.63 38.97
C VAL A 66 83.46 12.69 38.71
N ALA A 67 84.03 11.69 38.03
CA ALA A 67 85.43 11.73 37.60
C ALA A 67 85.69 12.86 36.58
N GLU A 68 84.74 13.10 35.68
CA GLU A 68 84.80 14.20 34.70
C GLU A 68 84.56 15.59 35.33
N LEU A 69 83.67 15.70 36.32
CA LEU A 69 83.43 16.94 37.08
C LEU A 69 84.61 17.32 37.99
N GLY A 70 85.43 16.34 38.40
CA GLY A 70 86.69 16.56 39.12
C GLY A 70 87.80 17.22 38.28
N ALA A 71 87.70 17.20 36.94
CA ALA A 71 88.63 17.88 36.05
C ALA A 71 88.24 19.37 35.90
N SER A 72 88.54 20.16 36.94
CA SER A 72 88.29 21.61 36.93
C SER A 72 89.26 22.36 36.00
N GLY A 73 88.82 22.65 34.77
CA GLY A 73 89.55 23.51 33.82
C GLY A 73 88.68 24.06 32.68
N TYR A 74 89.06 25.23 32.15
CA TYR A 74 88.34 26.04 31.15
C TYR A 74 87.98 25.32 29.82
N SER A 75 88.51 24.13 29.51
CA SER A 75 88.08 23.31 28.36
C SER A 75 86.74 22.59 28.59
N GLY A 76 86.31 22.40 29.85
CA GLY A 76 85.06 21.72 30.20
C GLY A 76 83.81 22.58 30.05
N LEU A 77 83.93 23.87 29.75
CA LEU A 77 82.76 24.73 29.44
C LEU A 77 82.29 24.56 27.99
N GLY A 78 83.22 24.41 27.03
CA GLY A 78 82.88 24.12 25.63
C GLY A 78 82.22 22.75 25.47
N LEU A 79 82.79 21.72 26.10
CA LEU A 79 82.23 20.37 26.11
C LEU A 79 80.86 20.31 26.79
N ARG A 80 80.61 21.12 27.82
CA ARG A 80 79.29 21.23 28.47
C ARG A 80 78.24 21.88 27.58
N VAL A 81 78.59 22.94 26.85
CA VAL A 81 77.67 23.59 25.90
C VAL A 81 77.37 22.64 24.74
N GLU A 82 78.38 21.98 24.18
CA GLU A 82 78.21 20.97 23.12
C GLU A 82 77.33 19.81 23.58
N LYS A 83 77.60 19.23 24.76
CA LYS A 83 76.79 18.14 25.32
C LYS A 83 75.36 18.60 25.67
N SER A 84 75.16 19.86 26.07
CA SER A 84 73.81 20.41 26.29
C SER A 84 73.04 20.62 24.99
N LEU A 85 73.70 21.07 23.92
CA LEU A 85 73.10 21.19 22.60
C LEU A 85 72.81 19.82 22.01
N GLN A 86 73.69 18.84 22.21
CA GLN A 86 73.47 17.46 21.79
C GLN A 86 72.29 16.83 22.55
N VAL A 87 72.16 17.04 23.86
CA VAL A 87 71.00 16.57 24.63
C VAL A 87 69.72 17.27 24.19
N ALA A 88 69.76 18.56 23.87
CA ALA A 88 68.62 19.29 23.34
C ALA A 88 68.22 18.81 21.94
N GLU A 89 69.20 18.50 21.09
CA GLU A 89 68.99 17.94 19.75
C GLU A 89 68.41 16.52 19.84
N ASP A 90 68.98 15.65 20.67
CA ASP A 90 68.44 14.31 20.92
C ASP A 90 67.02 14.36 21.51
N HIS A 91 66.74 15.34 22.36
CA HIS A 91 65.41 15.55 22.92
C HIS A 91 64.42 16.05 21.86
N ALA A 92 64.83 16.99 21.01
CA ALA A 92 64.01 17.46 19.88
C ALA A 92 63.75 16.35 18.87
N GLN A 93 64.76 15.55 18.50
CA GLN A 93 64.62 14.41 17.62
C GLN A 93 63.69 13.34 18.22
N ARG A 94 63.79 13.07 19.53
CA ARG A 94 62.86 12.17 20.24
C ARG A 94 61.44 12.71 20.26
N LEU A 95 61.24 14.00 20.52
CA LEU A 95 59.92 14.63 20.48
C LEU A 95 59.32 14.60 19.07
N MET A 96 60.12 14.83 18.03
CA MET A 96 59.66 14.72 16.63
C MET A 96 59.27 13.28 16.30
N ALA A 97 60.10 12.29 16.63
CA ALA A 97 59.78 10.88 16.42
C ALA A 97 58.52 10.45 17.19
N GLN A 98 58.33 10.94 18.42
CA GLN A 98 57.12 10.68 19.19
C GLN A 98 55.89 11.33 18.57
N ALA A 99 55.99 12.60 18.14
CA ALA A 99 54.92 13.30 17.46
C ALA A 99 54.53 12.62 16.13
N ASP A 100 55.52 12.14 15.35
CA ASP A 100 55.28 11.42 14.11
C ASP A 100 54.58 10.07 14.37
N LEU A 101 55.02 9.33 15.39
CA LEU A 101 54.36 8.08 15.81
C LEU A 101 52.92 8.31 16.25
N ASP A 102 52.67 9.38 17.02
CA ASP A 102 51.32 9.69 17.48
C ASP A 102 50.43 10.21 16.33
N ALA A 103 50.99 10.95 15.38
CA ALA A 103 50.29 11.35 14.15
C ALA A 103 49.94 10.13 13.28
N GLU A 104 50.85 9.15 13.14
CA GLU A 104 50.56 7.91 12.42
C GLU A 104 49.48 7.07 13.14
N LYS A 105 49.54 6.96 14.47
CA LYS A 105 48.49 6.28 15.25
C LYS A 105 47.14 6.95 15.05
N LEU A 106 47.08 8.29 15.11
CA LEU A 106 45.85 9.02 14.91
C LEU A 106 45.31 8.83 13.49
N ARG A 107 46.18 8.87 12.48
CA ARG A 107 45.80 8.59 11.08
C ARG A 107 45.25 7.17 10.92
N ARG A 108 45.93 6.16 11.45
CA ARG A 108 45.45 4.76 11.39
C ARG A 108 44.12 4.60 12.11
N SER A 109 43.99 5.15 13.31
CA SER A 109 42.74 5.13 14.07
C SER A 109 41.60 5.80 13.30
N SER A 110 41.86 6.97 12.70
CA SER A 110 40.86 7.70 11.93
C SER A 110 40.48 6.98 10.62
N GLU A 111 41.44 6.36 9.93
CA GLU A 111 41.19 5.55 8.75
C GLU A 111 40.38 4.28 9.08
N GLU A 112 40.68 3.61 10.19
CA GLU A 112 39.93 2.45 10.68
C GLU A 112 38.50 2.83 11.08
N GLU A 113 38.33 3.92 11.80
CA GLU A 113 37.01 4.44 12.17
C GLU A 113 36.20 4.84 10.94
N SER A 114 36.82 5.54 9.97
CA SER A 114 36.17 5.91 8.71
C SER A 114 35.74 4.68 7.91
N ARG A 115 36.60 3.66 7.82
CA ARG A 115 36.24 2.38 7.17
C ARG A 115 35.12 1.67 7.89
N ARG A 116 35.12 1.68 9.22
CA ARG A 116 34.05 1.09 10.04
C ARG A 116 32.72 1.78 9.80
N VAL A 117 32.69 3.11 9.82
CA VAL A 117 31.49 3.91 9.55
C VAL A 117 30.99 3.68 8.13
N LEU A 118 31.87 3.66 7.12
CA LEU A 118 31.50 3.37 5.74
C LEU A 118 30.91 1.97 5.59
N THR A 119 31.52 0.97 6.21
CA THR A 119 31.02 -0.42 6.16
C THR A 119 29.66 -0.54 6.83
N GLN A 120 29.48 0.10 8.00
CA GLN A 120 28.19 0.13 8.68
C GLN A 120 27.11 0.86 7.87
N ALA A 121 27.46 1.98 7.24
CA ALA A 121 26.54 2.72 6.37
C ALA A 121 26.13 1.89 5.13
N GLN A 122 27.09 1.19 4.51
CA GLN A 122 26.81 0.27 3.40
C GLN A 122 25.91 -0.88 3.82
N GLN A 123 26.22 -1.57 4.92
CA GLN A 123 25.39 -2.66 5.45
C GLN A 123 23.96 -2.19 5.77
N ARG A 124 23.81 -0.98 6.34
CA ARG A 124 22.49 -0.40 6.62
C ARG A 124 21.74 -0.05 5.33
N ALA A 125 22.43 0.48 4.32
CA ALA A 125 21.82 0.77 3.02
C ALA A 125 21.38 -0.53 2.33
N ASP A 126 22.21 -1.58 2.35
CA ASP A 126 21.87 -2.88 1.76
C ASP A 126 20.67 -3.51 2.48
N ALA A 127 20.64 -3.48 3.82
CA ALA A 127 19.51 -3.97 4.59
C ALA A 127 18.21 -3.21 4.28
N LEU A 128 18.29 -1.88 4.11
CA LEU A 128 17.14 -1.07 3.71
C LEU A 128 16.68 -1.40 2.29
N LEU A 129 17.60 -1.61 1.35
CA LEU A 129 17.27 -1.99 -0.03
C LEU A 129 16.64 -3.38 -0.11
N THR A 130 17.15 -4.34 0.65
CA THR A 130 16.57 -5.69 0.76
C THR A 130 15.17 -5.61 1.35
N SER A 131 14.99 -4.92 2.49
CA SER A 131 13.68 -4.76 3.13
C SER A 131 12.67 -4.06 2.22
N ALA A 132 13.08 -2.99 1.52
CA ALA A 132 12.23 -2.28 0.57
C ALA A 132 11.85 -3.17 -0.63
N SER A 133 12.78 -4.00 -1.10
CA SER A 133 12.55 -4.94 -2.20
C SER A 133 11.60 -6.08 -1.80
N GLU A 134 11.76 -6.64 -0.60
CA GLU A 134 10.83 -7.63 -0.02
C GLU A 134 9.42 -7.04 0.15
N GLN A 135 9.31 -5.81 0.68
CA GLN A 135 8.03 -5.11 0.79
C GLN A 135 7.40 -4.86 -0.58
N ALA A 136 8.19 -4.44 -1.57
CA ALA A 136 7.71 -4.25 -2.93
C ALA A 136 7.23 -5.56 -3.57
N GLU A 137 7.93 -6.68 -3.36
CA GLU A 137 7.50 -8.00 -3.84
C GLU A 137 6.21 -8.46 -3.17
N ILE A 138 6.03 -8.22 -1.87
CA ILE A 138 4.79 -8.53 -1.15
C ILE A 138 3.63 -7.72 -1.74
N ILE A 139 3.82 -6.40 -1.93
CA ILE A 139 2.79 -5.52 -2.52
C ILE A 139 2.47 -5.95 -3.95
N LEU A 140 3.47 -6.24 -4.78
CA LEU A 140 3.28 -6.69 -6.16
C LEU A 140 2.58 -8.05 -6.23
N THR A 141 2.92 -8.97 -5.35
CA THR A 141 2.30 -10.30 -5.29
C THR A 141 0.85 -10.20 -4.78
N GLY A 142 0.61 -9.38 -3.76
CA GLY A 142 -0.73 -9.04 -3.28
C GLY A 142 -1.60 -8.45 -4.39
N ALA A 143 -1.12 -7.38 -5.04
CA ALA A 143 -1.83 -6.74 -6.14
C ALA A 143 -2.08 -7.70 -7.32
N ARG A 144 -1.14 -8.59 -7.65
CA ARG A 144 -1.33 -9.61 -8.69
C ARG A 144 -2.41 -10.62 -8.30
N ASN A 145 -2.43 -11.06 -7.04
CA ASN A 145 -3.45 -11.97 -6.54
C ASN A 145 -4.82 -11.31 -6.53
N ASP A 146 -4.91 -10.05 -6.09
CA ASP A 146 -6.15 -9.27 -6.08
C ASP A 146 -6.72 -9.06 -7.49
N VAL A 147 -5.85 -8.78 -8.46
CA VAL A 147 -6.26 -8.69 -9.88
C VAL A 147 -6.71 -10.05 -10.40
N ALA A 148 -6.05 -11.13 -10.03
CA ALA A 148 -6.42 -12.48 -10.44
C ALA A 148 -7.77 -12.91 -9.84
N THR A 149 -8.02 -12.63 -8.56
CA THR A 149 -9.30 -12.91 -7.89
C THR A 149 -10.41 -12.05 -8.47
N GLN A 150 -10.19 -10.74 -8.61
CA GLN A 150 -11.18 -9.84 -9.22
C GLN A 150 -11.50 -10.25 -10.67
N SER A 151 -10.50 -10.68 -11.45
CA SER A 151 -10.73 -11.18 -12.80
C SER A 151 -11.51 -12.50 -12.80
N ALA A 152 -11.22 -13.42 -11.88
CA ALA A 152 -11.97 -14.66 -11.74
C ALA A 152 -13.42 -14.41 -11.34
N GLU A 153 -13.67 -13.50 -10.39
CA GLU A 153 -15.01 -13.10 -9.95
C GLU A 153 -15.80 -12.43 -11.08
N ALA A 154 -15.19 -11.48 -11.79
CA ALA A 154 -15.82 -10.80 -12.92
C ALA A 154 -16.16 -11.78 -14.06
N ASN A 155 -15.28 -12.75 -14.34
CA ASN A 155 -15.57 -13.80 -15.32
C ASN A 155 -16.70 -14.73 -14.86
N ALA A 156 -16.73 -15.13 -13.59
CA ALA A 156 -17.79 -15.96 -13.04
C ALA A 156 -19.15 -15.23 -13.06
N GLU A 157 -19.18 -13.93 -12.77
CA GLU A 157 -20.38 -13.10 -12.86
C GLU A 157 -20.84 -12.92 -14.30
N ARG A 158 -19.92 -12.65 -15.23
CA ARG A 158 -20.22 -12.63 -16.67
C ARG A 158 -20.85 -13.94 -17.13
N ASP A 159 -20.29 -15.08 -16.75
CA ASP A 159 -20.78 -16.39 -17.16
C ASP A 159 -22.17 -16.68 -16.56
N ARG A 160 -22.42 -16.28 -15.31
CA ARG A 160 -23.77 -16.34 -14.70
C ARG A 160 -24.79 -15.50 -15.46
N LEU A 161 -24.46 -14.25 -15.79
CA LEU A 161 -25.34 -13.35 -16.56
C LEU A 161 -25.61 -13.90 -17.97
N LEU A 162 -24.61 -14.49 -18.62
CA LEU A 162 -24.80 -15.13 -19.92
C LEU A 162 -25.72 -16.36 -19.82
N ASP A 163 -25.60 -17.17 -18.79
CA ASP A 163 -26.48 -18.33 -18.59
C ASP A 163 -27.90 -17.94 -18.16
N GLU A 164 -28.06 -16.83 -17.45
CA GLU A 164 -29.37 -16.26 -17.13
C GLU A 164 -30.03 -15.69 -18.39
N ALA A 165 -29.33 -14.85 -19.16
CA ALA A 165 -29.81 -14.31 -20.43
C ALA A 165 -30.16 -15.41 -21.44
N ARG A 166 -29.38 -16.50 -21.49
CA ARG A 166 -29.70 -17.68 -22.32
C ARG A 166 -30.98 -18.37 -21.86
N ARG A 167 -31.18 -18.56 -20.56
CA ARG A 167 -32.39 -19.18 -20.00
C ARG A 167 -33.61 -18.32 -20.27
N GLU A 168 -33.52 -17.01 -20.08
CA GLU A 168 -34.59 -16.07 -20.42
C GLU A 168 -34.91 -16.11 -21.91
N ALA A 169 -33.90 -16.07 -22.79
CA ALA A 169 -34.10 -16.17 -24.23
C ALA A 169 -34.77 -17.50 -24.63
N GLU A 170 -34.39 -18.62 -24.00
CA GLU A 170 -35.05 -19.91 -24.22
C GLU A 170 -36.50 -19.94 -23.73
N LEU A 171 -36.79 -19.31 -22.59
CA LEU A 171 -38.15 -19.17 -22.07
C LEU A 171 -39.03 -18.33 -22.99
N THR A 172 -38.53 -17.18 -23.44
CA THR A 172 -39.24 -16.31 -24.40
C THR A 172 -39.42 -17.00 -25.75
N ARG A 173 -38.40 -17.72 -26.25
CA ARG A 173 -38.55 -18.52 -27.48
C ARG A 173 -39.61 -19.59 -27.31
N SER A 174 -39.59 -20.31 -26.18
CA SER A 174 -40.57 -21.37 -25.89
C SER A 174 -41.98 -20.83 -25.72
N SER A 175 -42.16 -19.64 -25.12
CA SER A 175 -43.48 -19.00 -25.03
C SER A 175 -43.97 -18.56 -26.40
N ALA A 176 -43.11 -17.91 -27.20
CA ALA A 176 -43.45 -17.49 -28.56
C ALA A 176 -43.78 -18.68 -29.47
N GLU A 177 -43.05 -19.80 -29.36
CA GLU A 177 -43.35 -21.04 -30.09
C GLU A 177 -44.72 -21.62 -29.71
N ARG A 178 -45.06 -21.62 -28.41
CA ARG A 178 -46.39 -22.06 -27.94
C ARG A 178 -47.51 -21.15 -28.42
N GLU A 179 -47.31 -19.83 -28.37
CA GLU A 179 -48.28 -18.85 -28.86
C GLU A 179 -48.50 -18.98 -30.37
N ALA A 180 -47.42 -19.10 -31.14
CA ALA A 180 -47.50 -19.30 -32.58
C ALA A 180 -48.19 -20.63 -32.96
N LEU A 181 -47.98 -21.70 -32.18
CA LEU A 181 -48.69 -22.96 -32.38
C LEU A 181 -50.19 -22.82 -32.05
N ALA A 182 -50.54 -22.16 -30.95
CA ALA A 182 -51.93 -21.92 -30.57
C ALA A 182 -52.66 -21.05 -31.62
N GLU A 183 -51.99 -20.02 -32.15
CA GLU A 183 -52.52 -19.17 -33.22
C GLU A 183 -52.68 -19.96 -34.53
N ARG A 184 -51.73 -20.84 -34.87
CA ARG A 184 -51.88 -21.72 -36.03
C ARG A 184 -53.01 -22.73 -35.87
N GLU A 185 -53.18 -23.33 -34.70
CA GLU A 185 -54.27 -24.26 -34.44
C GLU A 185 -55.64 -23.58 -34.46
N THR A 186 -55.74 -22.36 -33.93
CA THR A 186 -56.97 -21.55 -34.00
C THR A 186 -57.27 -21.15 -35.44
N ALA A 187 -56.31 -20.61 -36.18
CA ALA A 187 -56.48 -20.28 -37.60
C ALA A 187 -56.84 -21.52 -38.44
N HIS A 188 -56.27 -22.70 -38.14
CA HIS A 188 -56.62 -23.95 -38.81
C HIS A 188 -58.07 -24.37 -38.51
N ARG A 189 -58.50 -24.29 -37.24
CA ARG A 189 -59.89 -24.58 -36.85
C ARG A 189 -60.87 -23.61 -37.49
N ASP A 190 -60.55 -22.32 -37.54
CA ASP A 190 -61.39 -21.30 -38.17
C ASP A 190 -61.48 -21.51 -39.68
N ALA A 191 -60.37 -21.85 -40.34
CA ALA A 191 -60.36 -22.20 -41.75
C ALA A 191 -61.20 -23.47 -42.04
N GLN A 192 -61.09 -24.50 -41.21
CA GLN A 192 -61.93 -25.70 -41.33
C GLN A 192 -63.41 -25.38 -41.13
N ALA A 193 -63.75 -24.53 -40.15
CA ALA A 193 -65.12 -24.09 -39.92
C ALA A 193 -65.67 -23.28 -41.10
N ALA A 194 -64.87 -22.41 -41.69
CA ALA A 194 -65.24 -21.65 -42.88
C ALA A 194 -65.45 -22.55 -44.10
N ILE A 195 -64.58 -23.55 -44.31
CA ILE A 195 -64.74 -24.55 -45.38
C ILE A 195 -66.03 -25.35 -45.16
N ALA A 196 -66.26 -25.87 -43.95
CA ALA A 196 -67.48 -26.63 -43.65
C ALA A 196 -68.76 -25.80 -43.83
N ALA A 197 -68.73 -24.51 -43.45
CA ALA A 197 -69.84 -23.59 -43.68
C ALA A 197 -70.08 -23.35 -45.18
N ALA A 198 -69.02 -23.16 -45.97
CA ALA A 198 -69.12 -22.99 -47.41
C ALA A 198 -69.63 -24.27 -48.10
N GLU A 199 -69.20 -25.45 -47.67
CA GLU A 199 -69.70 -26.74 -48.16
C GLU A 199 -71.19 -26.92 -47.84
N ALA A 200 -71.61 -26.63 -46.60
CA ALA A 200 -73.02 -26.69 -46.22
C ALA A 200 -73.90 -25.71 -47.02
N GLU A 201 -73.40 -24.50 -47.30
CA GLU A 201 -74.11 -23.54 -48.15
C GLU A 201 -74.17 -23.98 -49.61
N ALA A 202 -73.09 -24.54 -50.16
CA ALA A 202 -73.06 -25.09 -51.49
C ALA A 202 -74.01 -26.30 -51.63
N GLU A 203 -74.08 -27.17 -50.63
CA GLU A 203 -75.04 -28.27 -50.56
C GLU A 203 -76.48 -27.75 -50.51
N ARG A 204 -76.75 -26.74 -49.69
CA ARG A 204 -78.07 -26.09 -49.61
C ARG A 204 -78.49 -25.53 -50.97
N LEU A 205 -77.63 -24.74 -51.63
CA LEU A 205 -77.89 -24.19 -52.97
C LEU A 205 -78.09 -25.30 -54.01
N THR A 206 -77.32 -26.38 -53.91
CA THR A 206 -77.46 -27.54 -54.80
C THR A 206 -78.78 -28.28 -54.56
N ALA A 207 -79.20 -28.42 -53.30
CA ALA A 207 -80.49 -29.02 -52.94
C ALA A 207 -81.66 -28.15 -53.40
N GLU A 208 -81.58 -26.83 -53.19
CA GLU A 208 -82.57 -25.86 -53.66
C GLU A 208 -82.69 -25.87 -55.18
N SER A 209 -81.57 -25.83 -55.91
CA SER A 209 -81.57 -25.90 -57.38
C SER A 209 -82.11 -27.24 -57.90
N ARG A 210 -81.78 -28.37 -57.25
CA ARG A 210 -82.36 -29.69 -57.58
C ARG A 210 -83.85 -29.74 -57.29
N ALA A 211 -84.31 -29.17 -56.17
CA ALA A 211 -85.73 -29.10 -55.83
C ALA A 211 -86.50 -28.24 -56.86
N ALA A 212 -85.95 -27.08 -57.23
CA ALA A 212 -86.51 -26.24 -58.29
C ALA A 212 -86.55 -26.95 -59.65
N ALA A 213 -85.49 -27.69 -60.01
CA ALA A 213 -85.46 -28.47 -61.24
C ALA A 213 -86.48 -29.62 -61.24
N ASN A 214 -86.68 -30.30 -60.10
CA ASN A 214 -87.68 -31.35 -59.94
C ASN A 214 -89.10 -30.79 -59.98
N GLU A 215 -89.35 -29.64 -59.36
CA GLU A 215 -90.65 -28.96 -59.42
C GLU A 215 -90.97 -28.52 -60.86
N LEU A 216 -89.99 -27.96 -61.58
CA LEU A 216 -90.15 -27.63 -62.99
C LEU A 216 -90.45 -28.88 -63.83
N ARG A 217 -89.74 -29.99 -63.60
CA ARG A 217 -90.04 -31.27 -64.26
C ARG A 217 -91.47 -31.75 -63.97
N ALA A 218 -91.88 -31.77 -62.70
CA ALA A 218 -93.22 -32.18 -62.31
C ALA A 218 -94.30 -31.28 -62.94
N GLN A 219 -94.05 -29.98 -63.05
CA GLN A 219 -94.93 -29.05 -63.76
C GLN A 219 -95.00 -29.38 -65.25
N THR A 220 -93.87 -29.67 -65.91
CA THR A 220 -93.85 -30.07 -67.33
C THR A 220 -94.54 -31.41 -67.56
N GLU A 221 -94.41 -32.38 -66.66
CA GLU A 221 -95.11 -33.67 -66.74
C GLU A 221 -96.62 -33.48 -66.59
N ARG A 222 -97.07 -32.69 -65.62
CA ARG A 222 -98.50 -32.34 -65.47
C ARG A 222 -99.06 -31.65 -66.70
N GLN A 223 -98.29 -30.75 -67.33
CA GLN A 223 -98.69 -30.08 -68.57
C GLN A 223 -98.74 -31.06 -69.75
N ALA A 224 -97.78 -31.99 -69.87
CA ALA A 224 -97.79 -33.03 -70.89
C ALA A 224 -98.98 -33.99 -70.72
N GLU A 225 -99.29 -34.42 -69.48
CA GLU A 225 -100.47 -35.24 -69.21
C GLU A 225 -101.78 -34.51 -69.51
N ALA A 226 -101.90 -33.23 -69.19
CA ALA A 226 -103.07 -32.43 -69.52
C ALA A 226 -103.25 -32.32 -71.05
N PHE A 227 -102.15 -32.16 -71.78
CA PHE A 227 -102.15 -32.15 -73.24
C PHE A 227 -102.59 -33.49 -73.84
N GLU A 228 -102.08 -34.61 -73.32
CA GLU A 228 -102.52 -35.96 -73.75
C GLU A 228 -104.00 -36.23 -73.43
N ARG A 229 -104.51 -35.77 -72.27
CA ARG A 229 -105.95 -35.87 -71.95
C ARG A 229 -106.81 -35.07 -72.92
N GLN A 230 -106.41 -33.83 -73.23
CA GLN A 230 -107.11 -32.99 -74.21
C GLN A 230 -107.10 -33.62 -75.60
N ARG A 231 -105.99 -34.25 -76.00
CA ARG A 231 -105.90 -35.00 -77.25
C ARG A 231 -106.87 -36.19 -77.29
N ALA A 232 -106.95 -36.97 -76.20
CA ALA A 232 -107.85 -38.11 -76.10
C ALA A 232 -109.34 -37.71 -76.04
N GLU A 233 -109.67 -36.57 -75.44
CA GLU A 233 -111.03 -36.00 -75.45
C GLU A 233 -111.45 -35.58 -76.86
N ASN A 234 -110.57 -34.88 -77.61
CA ASN A 234 -110.82 -34.53 -79.00
C ASN A 234 -110.99 -35.77 -79.90
N GLU A 235 -110.23 -36.84 -79.64
CA GLU A 235 -110.36 -38.10 -80.40
C GLU A 235 -111.71 -38.80 -80.13
N ARG A 236 -112.19 -38.77 -78.88
CA ARG A 236 -113.54 -39.27 -78.52
C ARG A 236 -114.67 -38.44 -79.13
N GLU A 237 -114.52 -37.12 -79.21
CA GLU A 237 -115.50 -36.25 -79.89
C GLU A 237 -115.56 -36.55 -81.40
N ALA A 238 -114.41 -36.78 -82.04
CA ALA A 238 -114.35 -37.16 -83.45
C ALA A 238 -115.01 -38.54 -83.73
N GLU A 239 -114.94 -39.47 -82.79
CA GLU A 239 -115.62 -40.78 -82.88
C GLU A 239 -117.15 -40.66 -82.72
N LEU A 240 -117.63 -39.75 -81.85
CA LEU A 240 -119.06 -39.49 -81.65
C LEU A 240 -119.72 -38.82 -82.87
N GLU A 241 -118.99 -37.94 -83.58
CA GLU A 241 -119.48 -37.35 -84.84
C GLU A 241 -119.53 -38.36 -86.00
N ARG A 242 -118.58 -39.30 -86.06
CA ARG A 242 -118.60 -40.40 -87.05
C ARG A 242 -119.78 -41.35 -86.85
N ALA A 243 -120.23 -41.56 -85.61
CA ALA A 243 -121.40 -42.38 -85.30
C ALA A 243 -122.74 -41.71 -85.69
N ARG A 244 -122.82 -40.36 -85.69
CA ARG A 244 -124.02 -39.62 -86.12
C ARG A 244 -124.24 -39.67 -87.63
N LEU A 245 -123.18 -39.58 -88.43
CA LEU A 245 -123.26 -39.55 -89.90
C LEU A 245 -123.63 -40.91 -90.54
N VAL A 246 -123.45 -42.02 -89.82
CA VAL A 246 -123.85 -43.37 -90.27
C VAL A 246 -125.36 -43.62 -90.12
N GLN A 247 -126.03 -42.99 -89.14
CA GLN A 247 -127.48 -43.17 -88.92
C GLN A 247 -128.38 -42.41 -89.91
N GLU A 248 -127.88 -41.39 -90.59
CA GLU A 248 -128.68 -40.61 -91.56
C GLU A 248 -128.66 -41.20 -92.99
N GLY A 249 -127.70 -42.08 -93.31
CA GLY A 249 -127.54 -42.68 -94.64
C GLY A 249 -128.47 -43.87 -94.95
N GLU A 250 -129.05 -44.51 -93.93
CA GLU A 250 -129.85 -45.73 -94.10
C GLU A 250 -131.37 -45.48 -94.28
N ARG A 251 -131.85 -44.25 -94.03
CA ARG A 251 -133.28 -43.89 -94.19
C ARG A 251 -133.71 -43.46 -95.59
N ALA A 252 -132.78 -43.29 -96.54
CA ALA A 252 -133.10 -42.83 -97.91
C ALA A 252 -133.08 -43.95 -98.97
N ARG A 253 -132.79 -45.21 -98.59
CA ARG A 253 -132.55 -46.32 -99.55
C ARG A 253 -133.72 -47.29 -99.75
N ALA A 254 -134.85 -47.12 -99.07
CA ALA A 254 -135.97 -48.06 -99.14
C ALA A 254 -137.20 -47.60 -99.96
N GLU A 255 -137.25 -46.35 -100.43
CA GLU A 255 -138.45 -45.80 -101.10
C GLU A 255 -138.37 -45.72 -102.65
N PHE A 256 -137.27 -46.14 -103.28
CA PHE A 256 -137.01 -45.86 -104.70
C PHE A 256 -137.03 -47.07 -105.66
N GLU A 257 -137.07 -48.32 -105.19
CA GLU A 257 -136.87 -49.50 -106.07
C GLU A 257 -138.14 -50.15 -106.65
N ALA A 258 -139.34 -49.66 -106.34
CA ALA A 258 -140.59 -50.29 -106.81
C ALA A 258 -141.27 -49.61 -108.03
N ARG A 259 -140.65 -48.62 -108.69
CA ARG A 259 -141.38 -47.77 -109.68
C ARG A 259 -140.85 -47.65 -111.11
N ARG A 260 -139.76 -48.28 -111.54
CA ARG A 260 -139.22 -47.93 -112.89
C ARG A 260 -138.62 -49.08 -113.71
N GLN A 261 -139.19 -50.29 -113.61
CA GLN A 261 -139.10 -51.32 -114.67
C GLN A 261 -140.35 -51.33 -115.59
N ARG A 262 -140.93 -50.16 -115.87
CA ARG A 262 -141.94 -50.02 -116.94
C ARG A 262 -141.57 -48.81 -117.79
N GLU A 263 -140.84 -49.04 -118.87
CA GLU A 263 -140.55 -48.08 -119.95
C GLU A 263 -139.28 -47.23 -119.70
N GLU A 264 -138.06 -47.48 -120.23
CA GLU A 264 -137.57 -48.30 -121.35
C GLU A 264 -138.47 -48.30 -122.59
N ALA A 265 -138.34 -47.29 -123.45
CA ALA A 265 -138.21 -47.46 -124.92
C ALA A 265 -138.70 -46.27 -125.78
N GLU A 266 -139.20 -45.16 -125.25
CA GLU A 266 -139.66 -44.06 -126.13
C GLU A 266 -138.88 -42.75 -125.95
N LEU A 267 -137.80 -42.70 -126.76
CA LEU A 267 -137.29 -41.54 -127.49
C LEU A 267 -135.97 -40.91 -126.97
N GLU A 268 -134.92 -41.66 -127.30
CA GLU A 268 -133.52 -41.27 -127.58
C GLU A 268 -133.32 -40.14 -128.61
N GLU A 269 -134.36 -39.42 -129.04
CA GLU A 269 -134.23 -38.39 -130.10
C GLU A 269 -133.94 -36.98 -129.55
N ARG A 270 -134.08 -36.73 -128.24
CA ARG A 270 -133.76 -35.42 -127.64
C ARG A 270 -132.36 -35.30 -127.04
N TYR A 271 -131.50 -36.31 -127.26
CA TYR A 271 -130.17 -36.42 -126.64
C TYR A 271 -129.15 -35.37 -127.13
N THR A 272 -129.37 -34.74 -128.28
CA THR A 272 -128.41 -33.75 -128.83
C THR A 272 -128.69 -32.31 -128.39
N GLU A 273 -129.86 -32.01 -127.83
CA GLU A 273 -130.22 -30.64 -127.44
C GLU A 273 -129.87 -30.33 -125.96
N GLN A 274 -129.84 -31.35 -125.09
CA GLN A 274 -129.43 -31.21 -123.67
C GLN A 274 -127.91 -31.27 -123.43
N GLN A 275 -127.10 -31.78 -124.37
CA GLN A 275 -125.64 -31.82 -124.21
C GLN A 275 -125.02 -30.41 -124.13
N ARG A 276 -125.61 -29.40 -124.80
CA ARG A 276 -125.10 -28.02 -124.76
C ARG A 276 -125.47 -27.24 -123.49
N THR A 277 -126.48 -27.67 -122.73
CA THR A 277 -126.90 -26.97 -121.50
C THR A 277 -126.19 -27.48 -120.24
N LEU A 278 -125.66 -28.72 -120.26
CA LEU A 278 -124.91 -29.31 -119.16
C LEU A 278 -123.44 -28.83 -119.08
N GLU A 279 -122.76 -28.60 -120.21
CA GLU A 279 -121.39 -28.05 -120.22
C GLU A 279 -121.34 -26.63 -119.65
N ALA A 280 -122.35 -25.79 -119.92
CA ALA A 280 -122.45 -24.44 -119.37
C ALA A 280 -122.66 -24.42 -117.84
N HIS A 281 -123.26 -25.47 -117.26
CA HIS A 281 -123.55 -25.53 -115.81
C HIS A 281 -122.36 -26.06 -115.00
N ILE A 282 -121.58 -26.99 -115.56
CA ILE A 282 -120.34 -27.50 -114.95
C ILE A 282 -119.26 -26.41 -114.86
N ASP A 283 -119.16 -25.55 -115.89
CA ASP A 283 -118.23 -24.40 -115.88
C ASP A 283 -118.65 -23.31 -114.87
N ALA A 284 -119.96 -23.14 -114.63
CA ALA A 284 -120.46 -22.21 -113.61
C ALA A 284 -120.14 -22.70 -112.18
N GLN A 285 -120.29 -24.00 -111.89
CA GLN A 285 -119.97 -24.56 -110.57
C GLN A 285 -118.47 -24.60 -110.29
N ARG A 286 -117.60 -24.85 -111.30
CA ARG A 286 -116.15 -24.76 -111.13
C ARG A 286 -115.67 -23.35 -110.79
N ARG A 287 -116.28 -22.31 -111.39
CA ARG A 287 -115.96 -20.91 -111.05
C ARG A 287 -116.40 -20.55 -109.63
N ALA A 288 -117.56 -21.02 -109.18
CA ALA A 288 -118.04 -20.78 -107.81
C ALA A 288 -117.11 -21.40 -106.75
N LEU A 289 -116.73 -22.68 -106.91
CA LEU A 289 -115.79 -23.36 -106.00
C LEU A 289 -114.39 -22.73 -106.00
N THR A 290 -113.90 -22.24 -107.15
CA THR A 290 -112.61 -21.54 -107.21
C THR A 290 -112.67 -20.23 -106.42
N THR A 291 -113.79 -19.51 -106.49
CA THR A 291 -114.01 -18.27 -105.73
C THR A 291 -114.10 -18.55 -104.22
N GLU A 292 -114.74 -19.64 -103.80
CA GLU A 292 -114.78 -20.07 -102.40
C GLU A 292 -113.40 -20.49 -101.86
N VAL A 293 -112.60 -21.19 -102.65
CA VAL A 293 -111.21 -21.53 -102.27
C VAL A 293 -110.33 -20.29 -102.16
N GLU A 294 -110.48 -19.32 -103.06
CA GLU A 294 -109.73 -18.06 -103.02
C GLU A 294 -110.13 -17.20 -101.81
N THR A 295 -111.42 -17.14 -101.47
CA THR A 295 -111.90 -16.44 -100.27
C THR A 295 -111.45 -17.09 -98.97
N LEU A 296 -111.47 -18.42 -98.86
CA LEU A 296 -110.92 -19.13 -97.69
C LEU A 296 -109.40 -18.95 -97.57
N ARG A 297 -108.65 -18.96 -98.69
CA ARG A 297 -107.21 -18.66 -98.68
C ARG A 297 -106.94 -17.22 -98.25
N GLY A 298 -107.75 -16.27 -98.69
CA GLY A 298 -107.68 -14.87 -98.25
C GLY A 298 -107.92 -14.72 -96.75
N ARG A 299 -108.91 -15.45 -96.21
CA ARG A 299 -109.23 -15.44 -94.77
C ARG A 299 -108.12 -16.05 -93.92
N ILE A 300 -107.58 -17.21 -94.32
CA ILE A 300 -106.44 -17.84 -93.65
C ILE A 300 -105.19 -16.96 -93.72
N ALA A 301 -104.94 -16.29 -94.85
CA ALA A 301 -103.82 -15.36 -94.99
C ALA A 301 -103.98 -14.14 -94.07
N GLN A 302 -105.20 -13.62 -93.93
CA GLN A 302 -105.51 -12.52 -93.02
C GLN A 302 -105.33 -12.94 -91.55
N GLU A 303 -105.89 -14.07 -91.14
CA GLU A 303 -105.74 -14.59 -89.77
C GLU A 303 -104.26 -14.85 -89.41
N ARG A 304 -103.46 -15.37 -90.35
CA ARG A 304 -102.02 -15.55 -90.13
C ARG A 304 -101.28 -14.22 -89.96
N ALA A 305 -101.61 -13.21 -90.77
CA ALA A 305 -101.01 -11.88 -90.64
C ALA A 305 -101.40 -11.21 -89.31
N GLU A 306 -102.65 -11.39 -88.86
CA GLU A 306 -103.12 -10.90 -87.56
C GLU A 306 -102.40 -11.61 -86.41
N HIS A 307 -102.23 -12.94 -86.47
CA HIS A 307 -101.48 -13.70 -85.47
C HIS A 307 -99.98 -13.36 -85.44
N ASP A 308 -99.32 -13.21 -86.59
CA ASP A 308 -97.91 -12.83 -86.66
C ASP A 308 -97.71 -11.43 -86.06
N THR A 309 -98.65 -10.51 -86.33
CA THR A 309 -98.64 -9.17 -85.73
C THR A 309 -98.84 -9.23 -84.21
N ALA A 310 -99.77 -10.06 -83.72
CA ALA A 310 -100.01 -10.25 -82.29
C ALA A 310 -98.78 -10.86 -81.58
N LEU A 311 -98.17 -11.90 -82.14
CA LEU A 311 -96.96 -12.53 -81.61
C LEU A 311 -95.78 -11.55 -81.57
N GLN A 312 -95.64 -10.69 -82.58
CA GLN A 312 -94.61 -9.67 -82.60
C GLN A 312 -94.83 -8.61 -81.50
N GLN A 313 -96.08 -8.17 -81.30
CA GLN A 313 -96.43 -7.25 -80.23
C GLN A 313 -96.18 -7.85 -78.83
N GLU A 314 -96.49 -9.13 -78.63
CA GLU A 314 -96.20 -9.84 -77.39
C GLU A 314 -94.70 -9.96 -77.13
N ARG A 315 -93.89 -10.30 -78.16
CA ARG A 315 -92.42 -10.33 -78.06
C ARG A 315 -91.85 -8.96 -77.70
N ASP A 316 -92.28 -7.90 -78.39
CA ASP A 316 -91.82 -6.54 -78.10
C ASP A 316 -92.28 -6.07 -76.69
N ALA A 317 -93.41 -6.55 -76.19
CA ALA A 317 -93.85 -6.30 -74.83
C ALA A 317 -92.99 -7.06 -73.80
N HIS A 318 -92.66 -8.32 -74.06
CA HIS A 318 -91.78 -9.12 -73.22
C HIS A 318 -90.35 -8.57 -73.17
N ASP A 319 -89.77 -8.19 -74.31
CA ASP A 319 -88.44 -7.59 -74.38
C ASP A 319 -88.36 -6.27 -73.61
N ARG A 320 -89.43 -5.46 -73.66
CA ARG A 320 -89.53 -4.23 -72.86
C ARG A 320 -89.59 -4.54 -71.37
N ARG A 321 -90.34 -5.56 -70.95
CA ARG A 321 -90.39 -6.00 -69.54
C ARG A 321 -89.03 -6.50 -69.07
N LEU A 322 -88.39 -7.39 -69.83
CA LEU A 322 -87.05 -7.90 -69.54
C LEU A 322 -86.01 -6.79 -69.40
N ARG A 323 -86.02 -5.79 -70.31
CA ARG A 323 -85.11 -4.63 -70.20
C ARG A 323 -85.40 -3.79 -68.95
N ALA A 324 -86.67 -3.57 -68.61
CA ALA A 324 -87.04 -2.85 -67.40
C ALA A 324 -86.59 -3.60 -66.14
N GLU A 325 -86.82 -4.91 -66.08
CA GLU A 325 -86.37 -5.77 -64.97
C GLU A 325 -84.84 -5.77 -64.84
N LEU A 326 -84.10 -5.94 -65.94
CA LEU A 326 -82.64 -5.86 -65.95
C LEU A 326 -82.13 -4.50 -65.47
N GLN A 327 -82.78 -3.41 -65.87
CA GLN A 327 -82.43 -2.07 -65.41
C GLN A 327 -82.66 -1.95 -63.89
N THR A 328 -83.82 -2.40 -63.39
CA THR A 328 -84.09 -2.37 -61.94
C THR A 328 -83.10 -3.20 -61.13
N HIS A 329 -82.68 -4.37 -61.64
CA HIS A 329 -81.65 -5.16 -60.98
C HIS A 329 -80.27 -4.48 -61.01
N THR A 330 -79.92 -3.85 -62.12
CA THR A 330 -78.66 -3.11 -62.27
C THR A 330 -78.61 -1.92 -61.30
N ASP A 331 -79.70 -1.16 -61.23
CA ASP A 331 -79.83 -0.01 -60.32
C ASP A 331 -79.79 -0.48 -58.85
N ARG A 332 -80.42 -1.61 -58.52
CA ARG A 332 -80.37 -2.20 -57.18
C ARG A 332 -78.96 -2.62 -56.79
N ILE A 333 -78.24 -3.30 -57.68
CA ILE A 333 -76.84 -3.71 -57.44
C ILE A 333 -75.94 -2.48 -57.27
N ALA A 334 -76.15 -1.43 -58.07
CA ALA A 334 -75.40 -0.19 -57.95
C ALA A 334 -75.66 0.50 -56.60
N GLN A 335 -76.92 0.52 -56.15
CA GLN A 335 -77.30 1.04 -54.84
C GLN A 335 -76.68 0.24 -53.69
N GLU A 336 -76.82 -1.09 -53.71
CA GLU A 336 -76.23 -1.99 -52.70
C GLU A 336 -74.71 -1.79 -52.60
N ARG A 337 -74.01 -1.66 -53.75
CA ARG A 337 -72.57 -1.37 -53.78
C ARG A 337 -72.22 -0.03 -53.17
N ALA A 338 -72.96 1.03 -53.50
CA ALA A 338 -72.73 2.36 -52.94
C ALA A 338 -72.97 2.38 -51.42
N GLU A 339 -73.99 1.67 -50.93
CA GLU A 339 -74.28 1.52 -49.51
C GLU A 339 -73.16 0.76 -48.77
N HIS A 340 -72.66 -0.34 -49.36
CA HIS A 340 -71.52 -1.09 -48.81
C HIS A 340 -70.23 -0.26 -48.81
N GLU A 341 -69.94 0.46 -49.89
CA GLU A 341 -68.75 1.31 -50.00
C GLU A 341 -68.79 2.47 -48.98
N ALA A 342 -69.96 3.08 -48.79
CA ALA A 342 -70.19 4.08 -47.74
C ALA A 342 -70.13 3.49 -46.32
N GLY A 343 -70.49 2.22 -46.15
CA GLY A 343 -70.31 1.47 -44.90
C GLY A 343 -68.82 1.28 -44.57
N ILE A 344 -68.07 0.73 -45.53
CA ILE A 344 -66.61 0.50 -45.39
C ILE A 344 -65.86 1.82 -45.12
N ALA A 345 -66.25 2.91 -45.77
CA ALA A 345 -65.65 4.22 -45.53
C ALA A 345 -65.86 4.71 -44.09
N ARG A 346 -67.08 4.56 -43.55
CA ARG A 346 -67.40 4.91 -42.17
C ARG A 346 -66.66 4.03 -41.17
N ASP A 347 -66.58 2.73 -41.42
CA ASP A 347 -65.88 1.79 -40.55
C ASP A 347 -64.36 2.08 -40.52
N ARG A 348 -63.77 2.44 -41.67
CA ARG A 348 -62.37 2.88 -41.73
C ARG A 348 -62.12 4.16 -40.94
N GLU A 349 -63.00 5.16 -41.11
CA GLU A 349 -62.87 6.42 -40.37
C GLU A 349 -63.02 6.21 -38.85
N ALA A 350 -63.93 5.33 -38.43
CA ALA A 350 -64.07 4.95 -37.03
C ALA A 350 -62.81 4.25 -36.49
N LEU A 351 -62.24 3.30 -37.25
CA LEU A 351 -61.01 2.61 -36.88
C LEU A 351 -59.81 3.57 -36.79
N ASP A 352 -59.69 4.53 -37.72
CA ASP A 352 -58.63 5.54 -37.66
C ASP A 352 -58.77 6.45 -36.43
N GLN A 353 -60.00 6.82 -36.06
CA GLN A 353 -60.27 7.57 -34.83
C GLN A 353 -59.95 6.76 -33.56
N GLU A 354 -60.23 5.46 -33.55
CA GLU A 354 -59.84 4.58 -32.45
C GLU A 354 -58.32 4.41 -32.35
N LEU A 355 -57.62 4.24 -33.48
CA LEU A 355 -56.17 4.12 -33.52
C LEU A 355 -55.49 5.40 -33.04
N THR A 356 -55.95 6.57 -33.47
CA THR A 356 -55.42 7.86 -33.01
C THR A 356 -55.65 8.07 -31.51
N THR A 357 -56.82 7.68 -31.01
CA THR A 357 -57.13 7.74 -29.57
C THR A 357 -56.22 6.81 -28.77
N ARG A 358 -56.04 5.57 -29.21
CA ARG A 358 -55.14 4.61 -28.56
C ARG A 358 -53.67 5.04 -28.63
N ALA A 359 -53.23 5.62 -29.74
CA ALA A 359 -51.89 6.16 -29.88
C ALA A 359 -51.65 7.30 -28.89
N ALA A 360 -52.60 8.23 -28.75
CA ALA A 360 -52.52 9.32 -27.78
C ALA A 360 -52.57 8.82 -26.32
N GLN A 361 -53.32 7.75 -26.04
CA GLN A 361 -53.30 7.10 -24.72
C GLN A 361 -51.93 6.47 -24.42
N ALA A 362 -51.37 5.72 -25.36
CA ALA A 362 -50.07 5.08 -25.22
C ALA A 362 -48.92 6.10 -25.09
N GLU A 363 -48.99 7.26 -25.74
CA GLU A 363 -48.05 8.36 -25.51
C GLU A 363 -48.14 8.92 -24.08
N ARG A 364 -49.35 9.18 -23.58
CA ARG A 364 -49.53 9.67 -22.21
C ARG A 364 -49.08 8.65 -21.15
N GLU A 365 -49.26 7.36 -21.41
CA GLU A 365 -48.77 6.30 -20.53
C GLU A 365 -47.23 6.28 -20.52
N ARG A 366 -46.59 6.35 -21.69
CA ARG A 366 -45.13 6.46 -21.80
C ARG A 366 -44.58 7.70 -21.09
N GLU A 367 -45.19 8.86 -21.28
CA GLU A 367 -44.79 10.10 -20.59
C GLU A 367 -44.89 9.96 -19.06
N ARG A 368 -45.92 9.27 -18.56
CA ARG A 368 -46.08 9.02 -17.11
C ARG A 368 -45.02 8.05 -16.60
N GLU A 369 -44.75 6.97 -17.32
CA GLU A 369 -43.71 6.00 -16.95
C GLU A 369 -42.32 6.65 -16.99
N ASP A 370 -42.03 7.47 -18.00
CA ASP A 370 -40.78 8.23 -18.10
C ASP A 370 -40.63 9.22 -16.95
N ALA A 371 -41.71 9.90 -16.56
CA ALA A 371 -41.72 10.83 -15.42
C ALA A 371 -41.47 10.09 -14.09
N LEU A 372 -42.14 8.95 -13.86
CA LEU A 372 -41.92 8.10 -12.69
C LEU A 372 -40.48 7.57 -12.65
N ALA A 373 -39.96 7.08 -13.78
CA ALA A 373 -38.59 6.60 -13.88
C ALA A 373 -37.56 7.72 -13.69
N ALA A 374 -37.88 8.96 -14.04
CA ALA A 374 -37.04 10.11 -13.75
C ALA A 374 -37.05 10.47 -12.26
N GLU A 375 -38.22 10.41 -11.61
CA GLU A 375 -38.37 10.64 -10.16
C GLU A 375 -37.63 9.56 -9.35
N ASP A 376 -37.78 8.29 -9.73
CA ASP A 376 -37.07 7.17 -9.09
C ASP A 376 -35.55 7.31 -9.22
N ARG A 377 -35.06 7.69 -10.41
CA ARG A 377 -33.63 7.96 -10.62
C ARG A 377 -33.14 9.15 -9.78
N ALA A 378 -33.92 10.22 -9.67
CA ALA A 378 -33.58 11.36 -8.83
C ALA A 378 -33.56 11.00 -7.34
N ALA A 379 -34.53 10.20 -6.87
CA ALA A 379 -34.59 9.70 -5.50
C ALA A 379 -33.42 8.75 -5.18
N ALA A 380 -33.05 7.87 -6.13
CA ALA A 380 -31.89 6.99 -5.99
C ALA A 380 -30.58 7.79 -5.93
N ALA A 381 -30.41 8.80 -6.79
CA ALA A 381 -29.25 9.70 -6.76
C ALA A 381 -29.14 10.45 -5.42
N ALA A 382 -30.25 11.02 -4.94
CA ALA A 382 -30.27 11.72 -3.65
C ALA A 382 -29.92 10.80 -2.46
N ARG A 383 -30.36 9.53 -2.48
CA ARG A 383 -29.99 8.53 -1.47
C ARG A 383 -28.50 8.21 -1.52
N LEU A 384 -27.94 8.03 -2.71
CA LEU A 384 -26.52 7.76 -2.89
C LEU A 384 -25.67 8.95 -2.41
N ASP A 385 -26.05 10.17 -2.76
CA ASP A 385 -25.36 11.38 -2.31
C ASP A 385 -25.39 11.52 -0.78
N ALA A 386 -26.53 11.23 -0.15
CA ALA A 386 -26.65 11.22 1.30
C ALA A 386 -25.77 10.14 1.96
N GLN A 387 -25.69 8.94 1.37
CA GLN A 387 -24.80 7.87 1.84
C GLN A 387 -23.33 8.26 1.71
N LEU A 388 -22.93 8.82 0.56
CA LEU A 388 -21.56 9.28 0.34
C LEU A 388 -21.19 10.44 1.29
N ALA A 389 -22.13 11.34 1.59
CA ALA A 389 -21.92 12.41 2.56
C ALA A 389 -21.71 11.85 3.97
N ALA A 390 -22.55 10.91 4.41
CA ALA A 390 -22.39 10.24 5.70
C ALA A 390 -21.07 9.47 5.81
N GLN A 391 -20.69 8.71 4.78
CA GLN A 391 -19.41 8.00 4.74
C GLN A 391 -18.20 8.93 4.81
N ARG A 392 -18.27 10.09 4.15
CA ARG A 392 -17.22 11.11 4.24
C ARG A 392 -17.12 11.68 5.65
N GLU A 393 -18.25 11.97 6.29
CA GLU A 393 -18.28 12.47 7.66
C GLU A 393 -17.70 11.44 8.64
N ASP A 394 -18.08 10.17 8.54
CA ASP A 394 -17.53 9.07 9.35
C ASP A 394 -16.02 8.93 9.16
N HIS A 395 -15.54 9.01 7.93
CA HIS A 395 -14.12 8.92 7.61
C HIS A 395 -13.33 10.13 8.13
N ASP A 396 -13.88 11.34 8.01
CA ASP A 396 -13.27 12.56 8.54
C ASP A 396 -13.19 12.51 10.08
N GLN A 397 -14.20 11.96 10.75
CA GLN A 397 -14.18 11.73 12.20
C GLN A 397 -13.13 10.70 12.61
N LEU A 398 -12.99 9.60 11.85
CA LEU A 398 -11.94 8.60 12.07
C LEU A 398 -10.54 9.22 11.94
N LEU A 399 -10.28 9.93 10.85
CA LEU A 399 -9.00 10.61 10.63
C LEU A 399 -8.72 11.67 11.72
N ALA A 400 -9.73 12.42 12.15
CA ALA A 400 -9.59 13.37 13.25
C ALA A 400 -9.23 12.66 14.57
N GLY A 401 -9.86 11.51 14.85
CA GLY A 401 -9.54 10.68 16.00
C GLY A 401 -8.12 10.11 15.97
N GLU A 402 -7.71 9.53 14.85
CA GLU A 402 -6.37 8.98 14.65
C GLU A 402 -5.28 10.05 14.77
N THR A 403 -5.48 11.21 14.13
CA THR A 403 -4.51 12.32 14.20
C THR A 403 -4.41 12.90 15.61
N ALA A 404 -5.51 12.96 16.37
CA ALA A 404 -5.49 13.36 17.77
C ALA A 404 -4.74 12.34 18.63
N ALA A 405 -4.97 11.04 18.43
CA ALA A 405 -4.28 9.97 19.15
C ALA A 405 -2.77 9.96 18.86
N GLN A 406 -2.37 10.09 17.60
CA GLN A 406 -0.96 10.18 17.21
C GLN A 406 -0.27 11.41 17.82
N ARG A 407 -0.93 12.57 17.81
CA ARG A 407 -0.40 13.79 18.47
C ARG A 407 -0.23 13.58 19.98
N ALA A 408 -1.16 12.91 20.63
CA ALA A 408 -1.06 12.59 22.05
C ALA A 408 0.12 11.65 22.34
N SER A 409 0.29 10.59 21.54
CA SER A 409 1.43 9.66 21.66
C SER A 409 2.76 10.37 21.48
N LEU A 410 2.91 11.19 20.43
CA LEU A 410 4.13 11.97 20.20
C LEU A 410 4.41 12.97 21.31
N SER A 411 3.37 13.59 21.89
CA SER A 411 3.55 14.47 23.06
C SER A 411 4.08 13.68 24.26
N GLN A 412 3.49 12.51 24.54
CA GLN A 412 3.90 11.67 25.66
C GLN A 412 5.33 11.15 25.49
N GLU A 413 5.71 10.73 24.28
CA GLU A 413 7.08 10.32 23.96
C GLU A 413 8.08 11.46 24.16
N ARG A 414 7.73 12.68 23.71
CA ARG A 414 8.56 13.87 23.92
C ARG A 414 8.73 14.19 25.41
N ASP A 415 7.65 14.18 26.18
CA ASP A 415 7.70 14.44 27.62
C ASP A 415 8.56 13.37 28.34
N ALA A 416 8.47 12.10 27.92
CA ALA A 416 9.29 11.02 28.45
C ALA A 416 10.78 11.18 28.09
N HIS A 417 11.10 11.57 26.85
CA HIS A 417 12.46 11.85 26.43
C HIS A 417 13.06 13.06 27.16
N ASP A 418 12.30 14.14 27.30
CA ASP A 418 12.73 15.34 28.02
C ASP A 418 12.99 15.02 29.50
N ALA A 419 12.15 14.19 30.13
CA ALA A 419 12.36 13.71 31.49
C ALA A 419 13.61 12.83 31.63
N ALA A 420 13.87 11.93 30.66
CA ALA A 420 15.06 11.08 30.66
C ALA A 420 16.35 11.91 30.53
N ILE A 421 16.37 12.87 29.59
CA ILE A 421 17.51 13.79 29.41
C ILE A 421 17.74 14.62 30.68
N ALA A 422 16.67 15.10 31.32
CA ALA A 422 16.79 15.84 32.57
C ALA A 422 17.39 14.99 33.71
N ALA A 423 17.03 13.71 33.79
CA ALA A 423 17.59 12.77 34.76
C ALA A 423 19.07 12.49 34.50
N GLU A 424 19.46 12.19 33.26
CA GLU A 424 20.86 11.98 32.86
C GLU A 424 21.73 13.22 33.16
N LEU A 425 21.22 14.42 32.86
CA LEU A 425 21.92 15.67 33.18
C LEU A 425 22.09 15.88 34.68
N ALA A 426 21.12 15.46 35.51
CA ALA A 426 21.24 15.53 36.96
C ALA A 426 22.31 14.55 37.47
N GLU A 427 22.31 13.30 36.98
CA GLU A 427 23.29 12.28 37.35
C GLU A 427 24.73 12.68 36.97
N HIS A 428 24.92 13.22 35.77
CA HIS A 428 26.22 13.72 35.34
C HIS A 428 26.70 14.90 36.21
N ARG A 429 25.80 15.83 36.58
CA ARG A 429 26.15 16.93 37.48
C ARG A 429 26.56 16.44 38.86
N ASP A 430 25.85 15.47 39.41
CA ASP A 430 26.18 14.87 40.71
C ASP A 430 27.52 14.13 40.67
N THR A 431 27.82 13.46 39.56
CA THR A 431 29.10 12.77 39.35
C THR A 431 30.26 13.77 39.27
N ILE A 432 30.13 14.83 38.47
CA ILE A 432 31.14 15.90 38.38
C ILE A 432 31.33 16.57 39.75
N ALA A 433 30.25 16.82 40.49
CA ALA A 433 30.33 17.40 41.82
C ALA A 433 31.12 16.50 42.80
N ARG A 434 30.91 15.18 42.74
CA ARG A 434 31.64 14.20 43.55
C ARG A 434 33.13 14.16 43.19
N GLU A 435 33.44 14.04 41.90
CA GLU A 435 34.83 14.03 41.42
C GLU A 435 35.58 15.32 41.82
N ARG A 436 34.93 16.48 41.71
CA ARG A 436 35.51 17.74 42.16
C ARG A 436 35.79 17.75 43.67
N ALA A 437 34.87 17.26 44.49
CA ALA A 437 35.07 17.19 45.94
C ALA A 437 36.20 16.21 46.32
N GLU A 438 36.32 15.08 45.61
CA GLU A 438 37.42 14.13 45.79
C GLU A 438 38.77 14.75 45.39
N HIS A 439 38.84 15.43 44.25
CA HIS A 439 40.05 16.13 43.83
C HIS A 439 40.44 17.25 44.78
N ASP A 440 39.49 18.07 45.24
CA ASP A 440 39.76 19.12 46.22
C ASP A 440 40.32 18.54 47.53
N THR A 441 39.80 17.39 47.97
CA THR A 441 40.30 16.66 49.15
C THR A 441 41.71 16.11 48.95
N SER A 442 42.00 15.55 47.76
CA SER A 442 43.35 15.06 47.41
C SER A 442 44.35 16.20 47.43
N ILE A 443 44.04 17.32 46.77
CA ILE A 443 44.91 18.51 46.72
C ILE A 443 45.13 19.08 48.14
N ALA A 444 44.11 19.11 48.98
CA ALA A 444 44.24 19.58 50.35
C ALA A 444 45.17 18.67 51.17
N THR A 445 45.06 17.35 51.00
CA THR A 445 45.94 16.36 51.65
C THR A 445 47.38 16.52 51.18
N GLU A 446 47.63 16.57 49.87
CA GLU A 446 48.97 16.74 49.30
C GLU A 446 49.63 18.05 49.78
N ARG A 447 48.86 19.15 49.85
CA ARG A 447 49.37 20.42 50.39
C ARG A 447 49.77 20.31 51.85
N ALA A 448 48.94 19.66 52.68
CA ALA A 448 49.23 19.47 54.09
C ALA A 448 50.49 18.59 54.30
N GLU A 449 50.65 17.53 53.51
CA GLU A 449 51.84 16.68 53.55
C GLU A 449 53.11 17.43 53.11
N HIS A 450 53.00 18.25 52.06
CA HIS A 450 54.11 19.06 51.58
C HIS A 450 54.52 20.13 52.61
N ASP A 451 53.55 20.81 53.23
CA ASP A 451 53.81 21.79 54.27
C ASP A 451 54.45 21.15 55.51
N ALA A 452 54.00 19.95 55.90
CA ALA A 452 54.62 19.19 57.00
C ALA A 452 56.07 18.82 56.68
N ARG A 453 56.36 18.40 55.44
CA ARG A 453 57.73 18.09 54.98
C ARG A 453 58.64 19.32 55.01
N LEU A 454 58.16 20.46 54.51
CA LEU A 454 58.91 21.72 54.57
C LEU A 454 59.18 22.17 56.00
N GLN A 455 58.22 21.99 56.92
CA GLN A 455 58.43 22.28 58.34
C GLN A 455 59.48 21.37 58.97
N GLN A 456 59.46 20.07 58.63
CA GLN A 456 60.46 19.12 59.10
C GLN A 456 61.86 19.48 58.57
N GLU A 457 61.99 19.75 57.27
CA GLU A 457 63.26 20.17 56.66
C GLU A 457 63.81 21.44 57.31
N ARG A 458 62.95 22.44 57.54
CA ARG A 458 63.34 23.67 58.26
C ARG A 458 63.81 23.38 59.68
N ALA A 459 63.09 22.58 60.44
CA ALA A 459 63.50 22.20 61.80
C ALA A 459 64.86 21.48 61.79
N THR A 460 65.08 20.54 60.85
CA THR A 460 66.38 19.87 60.74
C THR A 460 67.52 20.81 60.36
N HIS A 461 67.25 21.81 59.51
CA HIS A 461 68.24 22.83 59.17
C HIS A 461 68.54 23.76 60.35
N ASP A 462 67.52 24.18 61.10
CA ASP A 462 67.68 25.03 62.29
C ASP A 462 68.48 24.29 63.37
N ASP A 463 68.19 23.01 63.62
CA ASP A 463 68.94 22.17 64.56
C ASP A 463 70.43 22.04 64.13
N ALA A 464 70.68 21.79 62.84
CA ALA A 464 72.04 21.68 62.30
C ALA A 464 72.82 23.00 62.42
N LEU A 465 72.17 24.14 62.20
CA LEU A 465 72.77 25.47 62.37
C LEU A 465 73.09 25.75 63.85
N GLU A 466 72.22 25.33 64.77
CA GLU A 466 72.45 25.46 66.21
C GLU A 466 73.61 24.57 66.69
N GLU A 467 73.70 23.33 66.22
CA GLU A 467 74.84 22.45 66.46
C GLU A 467 76.14 23.05 65.91
N GLU A 468 76.12 23.62 64.70
CA GLU A 468 77.30 24.28 64.15
C GLU A 468 77.69 25.51 64.98
N ARG A 469 76.72 26.35 65.37
CA ARG A 469 76.97 27.55 66.19
C ARG A 469 77.57 27.18 67.54
N THR A 470 77.00 26.20 68.23
CA THR A 470 77.50 25.73 69.54
C THR A 470 78.90 25.11 69.42
N ALA A 471 79.18 24.36 68.35
CA ALA A 471 80.51 23.84 68.07
C ALA A 471 81.53 24.97 67.81
N GLN A 472 81.14 26.01 67.06
CA GLN A 472 81.98 27.18 66.81
C GLN A 472 82.23 27.99 68.09
N GLU A 473 81.20 28.23 68.91
CA GLU A 473 81.33 28.90 70.22
C GLU A 473 82.31 28.14 71.14
N THR A 474 82.22 26.81 71.18
CA THR A 474 83.13 25.95 71.96
C THR A 474 84.57 26.07 71.45
N ARG A 475 84.78 26.01 70.13
CA ARG A 475 86.12 26.18 69.54
C ARG A 475 86.72 27.55 69.87
N LEU A 476 85.94 28.62 69.77
CA LEU A 476 86.38 29.97 70.12
C LEU A 476 86.71 30.11 71.61
N ALA A 477 85.94 29.47 72.50
CA ALA A 477 86.23 29.45 73.93
C ALA A 477 87.56 28.74 74.23
N ASP A 478 87.79 27.56 73.63
CA ASP A 478 89.03 26.81 73.74
C ASP A 478 90.23 27.61 73.22
N GLU A 479 90.09 28.26 72.07
CA GLU A 479 91.14 29.12 71.50
C GLU A 479 91.47 30.30 72.41
N ARG A 480 90.46 30.99 72.96
CA ARG A 480 90.64 32.08 73.92
C ARG A 480 91.34 31.60 75.19
N GLN A 481 90.95 30.45 75.74
CA GLN A 481 91.60 29.89 76.92
C GLN A 481 93.06 29.53 76.65
N ARG A 482 93.37 28.92 75.50
CA ARG A 482 94.76 28.64 75.09
C ARG A 482 95.58 29.92 74.96
N GLN A 483 95.00 30.98 74.39
CA GLN A 483 95.66 32.28 74.29
C GLN A 483 95.90 32.91 75.67
N GLU A 484 94.93 32.84 76.59
CA GLU A 484 95.06 33.36 77.94
C GLU A 484 96.15 32.64 78.74
N VAL A 485 96.20 31.30 78.68
CA VAL A 485 97.28 30.51 79.30
C VAL A 485 98.63 30.90 78.70
N ARG A 486 98.73 31.01 77.37
CA ARG A 486 99.97 31.43 76.71
C ARG A 486 100.43 32.82 77.17
N LEU A 487 99.52 33.80 77.23
CA LEU A 487 99.85 35.15 77.70
C LEU A 487 100.26 35.15 79.17
N SER A 488 99.62 34.33 80.01
CA SER A 488 99.99 34.15 81.42
C SER A 488 101.40 33.57 81.56
N ASP A 489 101.74 32.53 80.79
CA ASP A 489 103.07 31.92 80.78
C ASP A 489 104.14 32.91 80.28
N GLU A 490 103.83 33.65 79.20
CA GLU A 490 104.71 34.70 78.67
C GLU A 490 104.94 35.81 79.72
N LEU A 491 103.89 36.27 80.42
CA LEU A 491 103.99 37.26 81.49
C LEU A 491 104.82 36.73 82.68
N ALA A 492 104.58 35.49 83.12
CA ALA A 492 105.34 34.87 84.19
C ALA A 492 106.84 34.75 83.84
N ALA A 493 107.15 34.36 82.60
CA ALA A 493 108.52 34.33 82.09
C ALA A 493 109.15 35.73 82.07
N HIS A 494 108.41 36.77 81.66
CA HIS A 494 108.85 38.16 81.70
C HIS A 494 109.12 38.66 83.13
N VAL A 495 108.22 38.39 84.08
CA VAL A 495 108.39 38.75 85.50
C VAL A 495 109.61 38.04 86.09
N SER A 496 109.80 36.75 85.80
CA SER A 496 110.97 36.00 86.24
C SER A 496 112.28 36.59 85.71
N ARG A 497 112.30 36.98 84.42
CA ARG A 497 113.45 37.66 83.81
C ARG A 497 113.77 38.99 84.49
N LEU A 498 112.75 39.83 84.73
CA LEU A 498 112.92 41.11 85.43
C LEU A 498 113.42 40.92 86.87
N ALA A 499 112.96 39.88 87.57
CA ALA A 499 113.45 39.55 88.90
C ALA A 499 114.92 39.13 88.88
N GLN A 500 115.33 38.29 87.94
CA GLN A 500 116.73 37.90 87.74
C GLN A 500 117.61 39.12 87.42
N GLU A 501 117.17 40.00 86.53
CA GLU A 501 117.86 41.24 86.20
C GLU A 501 118.00 42.15 87.43
N ARG A 502 116.93 42.32 88.22
CA ARG A 502 116.96 43.11 89.46
C ARG A 502 117.93 42.52 90.48
N ASP A 503 117.88 41.22 90.71
CA ASP A 503 118.76 40.55 91.69
C ASP A 503 120.24 40.61 91.25
N ALA A 504 120.50 40.52 89.94
CA ALA A 504 121.83 40.76 89.37
C ALA A 504 122.30 42.21 89.58
N HIS A 505 121.42 43.20 89.36
CA HIS A 505 121.72 44.61 89.63
C HIS A 505 121.97 44.89 91.11
N GLU A 506 121.16 44.34 92.02
CA GLU A 506 121.35 44.48 93.47
C GLU A 506 122.68 43.87 93.91
N THR A 507 123.03 42.69 93.36
CA THR A 507 124.33 42.06 93.61
C THR A 507 125.46 42.99 93.14
N SER A 508 125.39 43.53 91.93
CA SER A 508 126.37 44.49 91.40
C SER A 508 126.54 45.71 92.31
N ILE A 509 125.43 46.33 92.74
CA ILE A 509 125.45 47.50 93.65
C ILE A 509 126.06 47.13 95.00
N SER A 510 125.75 45.94 95.53
CA SER A 510 126.32 45.46 96.80
C SER A 510 127.83 45.26 96.71
N THR A 511 128.32 44.73 95.59
CA THR A 511 129.75 44.55 95.31
C THR A 511 130.44 45.91 95.20
N GLU A 512 129.90 46.84 94.41
CA GLU A 512 130.42 48.21 94.29
C GLU A 512 130.46 48.94 95.64
N ARG A 513 129.41 48.78 96.47
CA ARG A 513 129.37 49.34 97.83
C ARG A 513 130.45 48.76 98.74
N ALA A 514 130.63 47.44 98.72
CA ALA A 514 131.67 46.77 99.52
C ALA A 514 133.08 47.21 99.08
N GLU A 515 133.31 47.36 97.77
CA GLU A 515 134.56 47.90 97.22
C GLU A 515 134.78 49.36 97.66
N HIS A 516 133.75 50.20 97.61
CA HIS A 516 133.82 51.58 98.10
C HIS A 516 134.06 51.69 99.61
N GLU A 517 133.40 50.86 100.44
CA GLU A 517 133.65 50.82 101.88
C GLU A 517 135.06 50.35 102.21
N ALA A 518 135.57 49.34 101.50
CA ALA A 518 136.95 48.88 101.63
C ALA A 518 137.95 49.99 101.26
N ALA A 519 137.66 50.75 100.19
CA ALA A 519 138.47 51.90 99.79
C ALA A 519 138.47 53.01 100.86
N ILE A 520 137.31 53.39 101.38
CA ILE A 520 137.18 54.39 102.46
C ILE A 520 137.89 53.92 103.74
N ALA A 521 137.79 52.63 104.09
CA ALA A 521 138.48 52.08 105.25
C ALA A 521 140.01 52.12 105.08
N ALA A 522 140.51 51.82 103.88
CA ALA A 522 141.92 51.94 103.55
C ALA A 522 142.39 53.41 103.62
N GLU A 523 141.62 54.36 103.10
CA GLU A 523 141.90 55.79 103.21
C GLU A 523 141.90 56.28 104.66
N ARG A 524 140.93 55.85 105.47
CA ARG A 524 140.87 56.17 106.91
C ARG A 524 142.08 55.63 107.66
N SER A 525 142.45 54.37 107.43
CA SER A 525 143.64 53.77 108.03
C SER A 525 144.91 54.52 107.64
N ALA A 526 145.04 54.93 106.37
CA ALA A 526 146.14 55.77 105.91
C ALA A 526 146.13 57.18 106.53
N HIS A 527 144.96 57.73 106.83
CA HIS A 527 144.83 59.01 107.52
C HIS A 527 145.17 58.93 109.01
N GLU A 528 144.71 57.89 109.71
CA GLU A 528 145.03 57.63 111.11
C GLU A 528 146.53 57.38 111.31
N ALA A 529 147.17 56.62 110.40
CA ALA A 529 148.62 56.46 110.40
C ALA A 529 149.35 57.80 110.29
N ARG A 530 148.89 58.69 109.40
CA ARG A 530 149.43 60.05 109.25
C ARG A 530 149.29 60.89 110.52
N ILE A 531 148.13 60.83 111.17
CA ILE A 531 147.88 61.56 112.43
C ILE A 531 148.74 61.00 113.56
N ALA A 532 148.94 59.68 113.61
CA ALA A 532 149.83 59.05 114.59
C ALA A 532 151.28 59.52 114.42
N ASP A 533 151.77 59.56 113.18
CA ASP A 533 153.10 60.10 112.84
C ASP A 533 153.23 61.59 113.24
N GLU A 534 152.20 62.41 113.00
CA GLU A 534 152.16 63.82 113.39
C GLU A 534 152.13 64.02 114.92
N LEU A 535 151.41 63.18 115.66
CA LEU A 535 151.34 63.22 117.12
C LEU A 535 152.66 62.77 117.76
N GLU A 536 153.34 61.79 117.17
CA GLU A 536 154.66 61.34 117.61
C GLU A 536 155.71 62.45 117.39
N ALA A 537 155.67 63.12 116.23
CA ALA A 537 156.48 64.31 115.97
C ALA A 537 156.20 65.43 117.00
N HIS A 538 154.93 65.70 117.32
CA HIS A 538 154.54 66.71 118.32
C HIS A 538 154.96 66.36 119.75
N ARG A 539 154.89 65.08 120.16
CA ARG A 539 155.36 64.64 121.48
C ARG A 539 156.88 64.80 121.63
N THR A 540 157.62 64.52 120.56
CA THR A 540 159.08 64.66 120.54
C THR A 540 159.50 66.14 120.65
N ALA A 541 158.74 67.05 120.06
CA ALA A 541 158.96 68.50 120.21
C ALA A 541 158.69 69.00 121.64
N ILE A 542 157.60 68.53 122.27
CA ILE A 542 157.19 68.95 123.63
C ILE A 542 158.13 68.41 124.73
N SER A 543 158.75 67.23 124.56
CA SER A 543 159.75 66.75 125.53
C SER A 543 161.05 67.55 125.47
N GLY A 544 161.41 68.09 124.31
CA GLY A 544 162.56 68.98 124.17
C GLY A 544 162.40 70.33 124.87
N GLU A 545 161.17 70.87 124.92
CA GLU A 545 160.89 72.17 125.57
C GLU A 545 160.83 72.09 127.11
N ARG A 546 160.67 70.90 127.71
CA ARG A 546 160.58 70.71 129.17
C ARG A 546 161.91 70.52 129.90
N GLU A 547 163.03 70.37 129.19
CA GLU A 547 164.37 70.24 129.79
C GLU A 547 165.17 71.55 129.81
N ALA A 548 164.61 72.67 129.29
CA ALA A 548 165.26 73.97 129.20
C ALA A 548 164.79 75.03 130.24
N HIS A 549 163.92 74.66 131.18
CA HIS A 549 163.42 75.52 132.28
C HIS A 549 163.27 74.70 133.55
#